data_AF-A0A9E5WN76-F1
#
_entry.id   AF-A0A9E5WN76-F1
#
_cell.length_a   1.000
_cell.length_b   1.000
_cell.length_c   1.000
_cell.angle_alpha   90.00
_cell.angle_beta   90.00
_cell.angle_gamma   90.00
#
_symmetry.space_group_name_H-M   'P 1'
#
loop_
_entity.id
_entity.type
_entity.pdbx_description
1 polymer ?
#
loop_
_entity_poly.entity_id
_entity_poly.type
_entity_poly.pdbx_seq_one_letter_code
_entity_poly.pdbx_strand_id
1 'polypeptide(L)'
;MSERVTRRGFTQAGMAAFAFGSLPVLDAAASPLLDAQTAAPLDAKVLDVRPYQLMCVVCRIGEGRDADLGDEKLSRLLAAVRSYPKVPLRLRMNADSVYQYQNSGRTDDTPEGDLFNEKRDLDILQKLGLVPGDTRPAIDMFERLLAEVPTAKGICGYGTTTADLWRGCP
;
A
#
# COMPACT_ATOMS: atom_id res chain seq x y z
N MET A 1 11.96 -21.86 -36.82
CA MET A 1 11.96 -20.41 -37.16
C MET A 1 10.76 -19.80 -36.46
N SER A 2 11.01 -19.01 -35.42
CA SER A 2 9.98 -18.47 -34.52
C SER A 2 9.82 -16.99 -34.83
N GLU A 3 8.66 -16.61 -35.37
CA GLU A 3 8.34 -15.21 -35.66
C GLU A 3 7.92 -14.51 -34.37
N ARG A 4 8.74 -13.53 -33.95
CA ARG A 4 8.44 -12.62 -32.85
C ARG A 4 7.48 -11.54 -33.32
N VAL A 5 6.29 -11.48 -32.73
CA VAL A 5 5.38 -10.34 -32.87
C VAL A 5 5.94 -9.16 -32.07
N THR A 6 6.39 -8.11 -32.77
CA THR A 6 6.85 -6.85 -32.17
C THR A 6 5.70 -5.86 -31.95
N ARG A 7 5.76 -5.09 -30.84
CA ARG A 7 4.75 -4.11 -30.33
C ARG A 7 4.26 -3.01 -31.29
N ARG A 8 4.66 -2.97 -32.56
CA ARG A 8 4.21 -1.97 -33.56
C ARG A 8 3.02 -2.41 -34.42
N GLY A 9 2.52 -3.64 -34.26
CA GLY A 9 1.39 -4.16 -35.05
C GLY A 9 -0.02 -3.80 -34.54
N PHE A 10 -0.16 -3.11 -33.41
CA PHE A 10 -1.48 -2.90 -32.77
C PHE A 10 -2.16 -1.57 -33.09
N THR A 11 -1.54 -0.64 -33.82
CA THR A 11 -2.11 0.69 -34.09
C THR A 11 -2.67 0.88 -35.51
N GLN A 12 -2.85 -0.19 -36.29
CA GLN A 12 -3.37 -0.10 -37.65
C GLN A 12 -4.49 -1.12 -37.94
N ALA A 13 -5.49 -1.16 -37.07
CA ALA A 13 -6.78 -1.78 -37.36
C ALA A 13 -7.91 -0.86 -36.86
N GLY A 14 -7.90 0.38 -37.35
CA GLY A 14 -9.08 1.24 -37.37
C GLY A 14 -9.77 1.09 -38.72
N MET A 15 -11.11 1.10 -38.70
CA MET A 15 -12.05 1.11 -39.82
C MET A 15 -12.58 -0.24 -40.31
N ALA A 16 -13.59 -0.76 -39.61
CA ALA A 16 -14.77 -1.35 -40.27
C ALA A 16 -15.99 -1.24 -39.34
N ALA A 17 -17.11 -0.85 -39.95
CA ALA A 17 -18.38 -0.45 -39.37
C ALA A 17 -19.06 -1.49 -38.46
N PHE A 18 -19.95 -1.04 -37.57
CA PHE A 18 -21.37 -1.45 -37.57
C PHE A 18 -22.22 -0.46 -36.76
N ALA A 19 -23.32 -0.06 -37.38
CA ALA A 19 -24.38 0.77 -36.83
C ALA A 19 -25.37 -0.06 -35.99
N PHE A 20 -26.27 0.66 -35.32
CA PHE A 20 -27.46 0.24 -34.56
C PHE A 20 -27.29 -0.04 -33.06
N GLY A 21 -28.04 0.73 -32.28
CA GLY A 21 -28.34 0.45 -30.89
C GLY A 21 -28.36 1.69 -30.02
N SER A 22 -29.45 2.46 -30.08
CA SER A 22 -29.83 3.41 -29.03
C SER A 22 -29.96 2.66 -27.71
N LEU A 23 -28.88 2.62 -26.93
CA LEU A 23 -28.90 2.22 -25.53
C LEU A 23 -29.19 3.47 -24.70
N PRO A 24 -30.10 3.38 -23.72
CA PRO A 24 -30.43 4.51 -22.87
C PRO A 24 -29.17 4.96 -22.13
N VAL A 25 -28.93 6.27 -22.19
CA VAL A 25 -27.94 6.97 -21.39
C VAL A 25 -28.26 6.66 -19.92
N LEU A 26 -27.48 5.77 -19.33
CA LEU A 26 -27.44 5.61 -17.89
C LEU A 26 -26.99 6.95 -17.34
N ASP A 27 -27.93 7.58 -16.65
CA ASP A 27 -27.78 8.81 -15.90
C ASP A 27 -26.49 8.73 -15.09
N ALA A 28 -25.49 9.51 -15.53
CA ALA A 28 -24.25 9.68 -14.81
C ALA A 28 -24.58 10.54 -13.59
N ALA A 29 -25.14 9.89 -12.57
CA ALA A 29 -25.09 10.39 -11.21
C ALA A 29 -23.60 10.53 -10.87
N ALA A 30 -23.09 11.73 -11.07
CA ALA A 30 -21.76 12.15 -10.68
C ALA A 30 -21.56 11.76 -9.21
N SER A 31 -20.75 10.73 -8.98
CA SER A 31 -20.34 10.35 -7.64
C SER A 31 -19.51 11.51 -7.08
N PRO A 32 -19.91 12.15 -5.97
CA PRO A 32 -19.28 13.39 -5.49
C PRO A 32 -17.92 13.15 -4.82
N LEU A 33 -17.26 12.02 -5.05
CA LEU A 33 -16.04 11.61 -4.36
C LEU A 33 -14.74 12.01 -5.08
N LEU A 34 -14.81 12.65 -6.26
CA LEU A 34 -13.62 13.03 -7.03
C LEU A 34 -13.21 14.50 -6.94
N ASP A 35 -13.95 15.34 -6.22
CA ASP A 35 -13.61 16.76 -6.02
C ASP A 35 -12.84 17.02 -4.72
N ALA A 36 -11.78 16.24 -4.49
CA ALA A 36 -10.82 16.53 -3.42
C ALA A 36 -9.45 16.90 -4.01
N GLN A 37 -9.41 17.81 -4.98
CA GLN A 37 -8.18 18.53 -5.33
C GLN A 37 -7.92 19.67 -4.34
N THR A 38 -7.84 19.37 -3.05
CA THR A 38 -7.11 20.21 -2.11
C THR A 38 -5.64 20.12 -2.49
N ALA A 39 -5.06 21.24 -2.93
CA ALA A 39 -3.62 21.38 -3.10
C ALA A 39 -2.95 21.07 -1.76
N ALA A 40 -1.83 20.35 -1.81
CA ALA A 40 -1.14 20.01 -0.59
C ALA A 40 -0.64 21.26 0.13
N PRO A 41 -0.81 21.36 1.46
CA PRO A 41 -0.12 22.38 2.22
C PRO A 41 1.37 22.31 1.88
N LEU A 42 1.99 23.43 1.51
CA LEU A 42 3.42 23.48 1.16
C LEU A 42 4.32 23.05 2.33
N ASP A 43 3.76 23.01 3.54
CA ASP A 43 4.36 22.62 4.81
C ASP A 43 3.88 21.24 5.32
N ALA A 44 3.16 20.46 4.51
CA ALA A 44 2.66 19.15 4.93
C ALA A 44 3.82 18.25 5.39
N LYS A 45 3.89 17.99 6.69
CA LYS A 45 4.92 17.16 7.31
C LYS A 45 4.88 15.74 6.74
N VAL A 46 6.01 15.28 6.20
CA VAL A 46 6.18 13.89 5.78
C VAL A 46 6.15 12.99 7.01
N LEU A 47 5.33 11.95 6.98
CA LEU A 47 5.24 10.95 8.04
C LEU A 47 6.07 9.72 7.66
N ASP A 48 7.04 9.39 8.50
CA ASP A 48 7.81 8.15 8.38
C ASP A 48 7.00 6.97 8.92
N VAL A 49 6.91 5.91 8.12
CA VAL A 49 6.11 4.71 8.46
C VAL A 49 6.84 3.45 8.00
N ARG A 50 6.77 2.39 8.81
CA ARG A 50 7.22 1.05 8.42
C ARG A 50 6.19 0.41 7.48
N PRO A 51 6.58 -0.25 6.37
CA PRO A 51 5.61 -0.92 5.50
C PRO A 51 4.64 -1.86 6.23
N TYR A 52 5.08 -2.65 7.23
CA TYR A 52 4.15 -3.52 7.99
C TYR A 52 3.12 -2.73 8.81
N GLN A 53 3.41 -1.49 9.22
CA GLN A 53 2.47 -0.66 9.97
C GLN A 53 1.24 -0.30 9.13
N LEU A 54 1.39 -0.18 7.80
CA LEU A 54 0.26 0.03 6.90
C LEU A 54 -0.69 -1.17 6.92
N MET A 55 -0.14 -2.39 6.89
CA MET A 55 -0.94 -3.61 7.04
C MET A 55 -1.57 -3.69 8.44
N CYS A 56 -0.84 -3.34 9.49
CA CYS A 56 -1.40 -3.31 10.85
C CYS A 56 -2.62 -2.39 10.95
N VAL A 57 -2.59 -1.20 10.33
CA VAL A 57 -3.76 -0.31 10.26
C VAL A 57 -4.95 -1.02 9.61
N VAL A 58 -4.75 -1.65 8.45
CA VAL A 58 -5.83 -2.37 7.73
C VAL A 58 -6.35 -3.55 8.55
N CYS A 59 -5.48 -4.36 9.16
CA CYS A 59 -5.86 -5.49 9.99
C CYS A 59 -6.69 -5.06 11.21
N ARG A 60 -6.25 -4.02 11.93
CA ARG A 60 -6.96 -3.48 13.10
C ARG A 60 -8.34 -2.93 12.73
N ILE A 61 -8.46 -2.27 11.57
CA ILE A 61 -9.77 -1.87 11.04
C ILE A 61 -10.63 -3.10 10.73
N GLY A 62 -10.05 -4.14 10.14
CA GLY A 62 -10.72 -5.41 9.88
C GLY A 62 -11.19 -6.15 11.15
N GLU A 63 -10.53 -5.95 12.28
CA GLU A 63 -10.96 -6.41 13.61
C GLU A 63 -12.11 -5.60 14.21
N GLY A 64 -12.59 -4.55 13.51
CA GLY A 64 -13.67 -3.67 13.97
C GLY A 64 -13.20 -2.48 14.80
N ARG A 65 -11.89 -2.19 14.83
CA ARG A 65 -11.38 -0.96 15.45
C ARG A 65 -11.53 0.22 14.50
N ASP A 66 -11.73 1.41 15.05
CA ASP A 66 -11.95 2.61 14.24
C ASP A 66 -10.95 3.73 14.57
N ALA A 67 -11.10 4.40 15.71
CA ALA A 67 -10.20 5.49 16.10
C ALA A 67 -8.98 4.99 16.91
N ASP A 68 -9.20 4.03 17.81
CA ASP A 68 -8.17 3.45 18.67
C ASP A 68 -7.76 2.06 18.18
N LEU A 69 -6.58 1.99 17.58
CA LEU A 69 -6.03 0.75 17.02
C LEU A 69 -5.30 -0.11 18.07
N GLY A 70 -5.31 0.29 19.36
CA GLY A 70 -4.57 -0.38 20.43
C GLY A 70 -3.06 -0.12 20.40
N ASP A 71 -2.63 0.79 19.52
CA ASP A 71 -1.26 1.29 19.41
C ASP A 71 -1.32 2.80 19.11
N GLU A 72 -0.62 3.60 19.92
CA GLU A 72 -0.67 5.07 19.82
C GLU A 72 -0.12 5.58 18.48
N LYS A 73 0.91 4.93 17.93
CA LYS A 73 1.53 5.33 16.67
C LYS A 73 0.63 5.00 15.49
N LEU A 74 0.04 3.80 15.46
CA LEU A 74 -0.93 3.41 14.43
C LEU A 74 -2.19 4.27 14.48
N SER A 75 -2.68 4.58 15.67
CA SER A 75 -3.87 5.45 15.85
C SER A 75 -3.58 6.87 15.37
N ARG A 76 -2.40 7.42 15.68
CA ARG A 76 -1.95 8.73 15.16
C ARG A 76 -1.79 8.72 13.64
N LEU A 77 -1.22 7.65 13.08
CA LEU A 77 -1.11 7.48 11.63
C LEU A 77 -2.49 7.49 10.98
N LEU A 78 -3.43 6.68 11.47
CA LEU A 78 -4.79 6.61 10.94
C LEU A 78 -5.51 7.96 11.06
N ALA A 79 -5.39 8.65 12.19
CA ALA A 79 -5.96 9.97 12.38
C ALA A 79 -5.40 11.00 11.37
N ALA A 80 -4.09 11.00 11.15
CA ALA A 80 -3.45 11.89 10.18
C ALA A 80 -3.92 11.61 8.75
N VAL A 81 -3.99 10.34 8.37
CA VAL A 81 -4.44 9.90 7.04
C VAL A 81 -5.91 10.25 6.81
N ARG A 82 -6.78 10.06 7.81
CA ARG A 82 -8.20 10.44 7.70
C ARG A 82 -8.40 11.95 7.66
N SER A 83 -7.63 12.70 8.43
CA SER A 83 -7.70 14.17 8.44
C SER A 83 -7.21 14.77 7.12
N TYR A 84 -6.17 14.18 6.51
CA TYR A 84 -5.62 14.64 5.26
C TYR A 84 -5.11 13.45 4.44
N PRO A 85 -5.95 12.86 3.55
CA PRO A 85 -5.60 11.66 2.78
C PRO A 85 -4.40 11.81 1.86
N LYS A 86 -4.01 13.04 1.55
CA LYS A 86 -2.83 13.34 0.74
C LYS A 86 -1.56 13.59 1.57
N VAL A 87 -1.59 13.33 2.88
CA VAL A 87 -0.40 13.43 3.73
C VAL A 87 0.71 12.56 3.14
N PRO A 88 1.93 13.09 2.93
CA PRO A 88 3.01 12.29 2.37
C PRO A 88 3.48 11.24 3.39
N LEU A 89 3.44 9.97 3.02
CA LEU A 89 4.00 8.86 3.78
C LEU A 89 5.32 8.44 3.14
N ARG A 90 6.40 8.40 3.92
CA ARG A 90 7.70 7.89 3.51
C ARG A 90 7.94 6.52 4.13
N LEU A 91 8.16 5.52 3.28
CA LEU A 91 8.41 4.15 3.70
C LEU A 91 9.83 4.02 4.24
N ARG A 92 9.96 3.70 5.52
CA ARG A 92 11.25 3.46 6.19
C ARG A 92 11.27 2.02 6.64
N MET A 93 12.41 1.35 6.53
CA MET A 93 12.60 0.01 7.08
C MET A 93 14.05 -0.20 7.43
N ASN A 94 14.34 -1.19 8.27
CA ASN A 94 15.70 -1.64 8.46
C ASN A 94 16.08 -2.59 7.33
N ALA A 95 17.18 -2.31 6.63
CA ALA A 95 17.71 -3.18 5.60
C ALA A 95 19.24 -3.22 5.65
N ASP A 96 19.81 -4.42 5.56
CA ASP A 96 21.25 -4.63 5.46
C ASP A 96 21.70 -4.55 3.98
N SER A 97 21.49 -3.39 3.37
CA SER A 97 21.75 -3.14 1.94
C SER A 97 22.20 -1.69 1.70
N VAL A 98 22.26 -1.25 0.44
CA VAL A 98 22.50 0.16 0.07
C VAL A 98 21.49 1.14 0.69
N TYR A 99 20.37 0.63 1.20
CA TYR A 99 19.35 1.40 1.90
C TYR A 99 19.58 1.53 3.42
N GLN A 100 20.71 1.07 3.98
CA GLN A 100 20.95 1.12 5.43
C GLN A 100 20.93 2.53 6.03
N TYR A 101 21.27 3.56 5.24
CA TYR A 101 21.31 4.96 5.70
C TYR A 101 19.93 5.51 6.09
N GLN A 102 18.87 4.81 5.71
CA GLN A 102 17.49 5.16 6.03
C GLN A 102 16.83 4.22 7.04
N ASN A 103 17.62 3.38 7.72
CA ASN A 103 17.13 2.52 8.78
C ASN A 103 16.38 3.36 9.84
N SER A 104 15.22 2.86 10.23
CA SER A 104 14.34 3.47 11.23
C SER A 104 14.73 3.11 12.67
N GLY A 105 15.64 2.16 12.84
CA GLY A 105 15.94 1.56 14.14
C GLY A 105 14.90 0.51 14.54
N ARG A 106 15.06 -0.05 15.75
CA ARG A 106 14.29 -1.20 16.26
C ARG A 106 13.16 -0.82 17.21
N THR A 107 12.95 0.47 17.47
CA THR A 107 11.98 0.96 18.46
C THR A 107 10.55 0.50 18.17
N ASP A 108 10.19 0.33 16.90
CA ASP A 108 8.85 -0.07 16.48
C ASP A 108 8.69 -1.59 16.27
N ASP A 109 9.78 -2.38 16.39
CA ASP A 109 9.76 -3.80 16.05
C ASP A 109 8.79 -4.55 16.97
N THR A 110 7.99 -5.45 16.39
CA THR A 110 7.05 -6.27 17.13
C THR A 110 7.74 -7.48 17.78
N PRO A 111 7.13 -8.13 18.80
CA PRO A 111 7.78 -9.18 19.60
C PRO A 111 8.24 -10.42 18.82
N GLU A 112 7.75 -10.62 17.60
CA GLU A 112 8.16 -11.67 16.68
C GLU A 112 9.59 -11.50 16.17
N GLY A 113 10.26 -10.38 16.47
CA GLY A 113 11.72 -10.20 16.34
C GLY A 113 12.21 -9.57 15.04
N ASP A 114 13.48 -9.15 15.04
CA ASP A 114 14.06 -8.24 14.05
C ASP A 114 13.93 -8.75 12.61
N LEU A 115 14.36 -9.99 12.34
CA LEU A 115 14.34 -10.58 11.01
C LEU A 115 12.90 -10.77 10.48
N PHE A 116 11.96 -11.04 11.37
CA PHE A 116 10.55 -11.15 11.01
C PHE A 116 10.01 -9.79 10.56
N ASN A 117 10.29 -8.74 11.35
CA ASN A 117 9.90 -7.37 11.03
C ASN A 117 10.48 -6.91 9.68
N GLU A 118 11.77 -7.13 9.45
CA GLU A 118 12.43 -6.78 8.19
C GLU A 118 11.86 -7.53 6.99
N LYS A 119 11.63 -8.84 7.14
CA LYS A 119 11.06 -9.64 6.06
C LYS A 119 9.66 -9.14 5.69
N ARG A 120 8.81 -8.84 6.67
CA ARG A 120 7.47 -8.28 6.41
C ARG A 120 7.57 -6.98 5.63
N ASP A 121 8.45 -6.08 6.05
CA ASP A 121 8.65 -4.81 5.36
C ASP A 121 9.08 -5.01 3.91
N LEU A 122 10.04 -5.90 3.69
CA LEU A 122 10.56 -6.21 2.36
C LEU A 122 9.50 -6.86 1.47
N ASP A 123 8.75 -7.83 1.98
CA ASP A 123 7.69 -8.51 1.23
C ASP A 123 6.60 -7.53 0.79
N ILE A 124 6.23 -6.59 1.67
CA ILE A 124 5.24 -5.56 1.36
C ILE A 124 5.80 -4.63 0.29
N LEU A 125 7.02 -4.11 0.44
CA LEU A 125 7.63 -3.24 -0.57
C LEU A 125 7.74 -3.92 -1.93
N GLN A 126 8.16 -5.19 -1.97
CA GLN A 126 8.24 -5.98 -3.20
C GLN A 126 6.87 -6.11 -3.88
N LYS A 127 5.80 -6.39 -3.10
CA LYS A 127 4.43 -6.47 -3.63
C LYS A 127 3.91 -5.14 -4.14
N LEU A 128 4.22 -4.04 -3.45
CA LEU A 128 3.83 -2.69 -3.87
C LEU A 128 4.63 -2.18 -5.08
N GLY A 129 5.73 -2.86 -5.45
CA GLY A 129 6.66 -2.38 -6.47
C GLY A 129 7.39 -1.10 -6.06
N LEU A 130 7.64 -0.93 -4.76
CA LEU A 130 8.26 0.26 -4.17
C LEU A 130 9.61 -0.09 -3.55
N VAL A 131 10.44 0.93 -3.31
CA VAL A 131 11.72 0.79 -2.63
C VAL A 131 11.71 1.48 -1.28
N PRO A 132 12.58 1.06 -0.33
CA PRO A 132 12.78 1.80 0.89
C PRO A 132 13.08 3.28 0.59
N GLY A 133 12.44 4.20 1.28
CA GLY A 133 12.57 5.65 1.10
C GLY A 133 11.52 6.29 0.18
N ASP A 134 10.74 5.49 -0.55
CA ASP A 134 9.67 6.01 -1.40
C ASP A 134 8.65 6.81 -0.59
N THR A 135 8.30 7.98 -1.12
CA THR A 135 7.33 8.88 -0.51
C THR A 135 6.12 9.08 -1.43
N ARG A 136 4.92 8.80 -0.94
CA ARG A 136 3.66 8.91 -1.69
C ARG A 136 2.55 9.49 -0.83
N PRO A 137 1.50 10.10 -1.42
CA PRO A 137 0.27 10.41 -0.69
C PRO A 137 -0.28 9.17 0.02
N ALA A 138 -0.82 9.34 1.22
CA ALA A 138 -1.36 8.21 1.98
C ALA A 138 -2.47 7.47 1.24
N ILE A 139 -3.36 8.20 0.56
CA ILE A 139 -4.45 7.62 -0.23
C ILE A 139 -3.91 6.67 -1.30
N ASP A 140 -2.92 7.10 -2.11
CA ASP A 140 -2.26 6.25 -3.09
C ASP A 140 -1.60 5.02 -2.44
N MET A 141 -1.01 5.20 -1.26
CA MET A 141 -0.33 4.12 -0.53
C MET A 141 -1.30 3.04 -0.08
N PHE A 142 -2.43 3.43 0.52
CA PHE A 142 -3.45 2.49 0.97
C PHE A 142 -4.23 1.87 -0.20
N GLU A 143 -4.53 2.63 -1.25
CA GLU A 143 -5.14 2.09 -2.47
C GLU A 143 -4.25 1.00 -3.10
N ARG A 144 -2.95 1.25 -3.24
CA ARG A 144 -1.98 0.25 -3.72
C ARG A 144 -1.89 -0.95 -2.79
N LEU A 145 -1.85 -0.72 -1.48
CA LEU A 145 -1.79 -1.81 -0.51
C LEU A 145 -3.00 -2.74 -0.62
N LEU A 146 -4.20 -2.19 -0.69
CA LEU A 146 -5.42 -2.97 -0.80
C LEU A 146 -5.55 -3.69 -2.15
N ALA A 147 -4.98 -3.12 -3.21
CA ALA A 147 -4.94 -3.75 -4.53
C ALA A 147 -3.91 -4.90 -4.63
N GLU A 148 -2.69 -4.68 -4.14
CA GLU A 148 -1.56 -5.61 -4.34
C GLU A 148 -1.39 -6.62 -3.21
N VAL A 149 -1.95 -6.34 -2.01
CA VAL A 149 -1.85 -7.18 -0.82
C VAL A 149 -3.24 -7.57 -0.32
N PRO A 150 -3.94 -8.49 -1.01
CA PRO A 150 -5.32 -8.87 -0.66
C PRO A 150 -5.42 -9.72 0.62
N THR A 151 -4.30 -10.25 1.11
CA THR A 151 -4.28 -11.12 2.30
C THR A 151 -2.97 -10.98 3.07
N ALA A 152 -3.04 -11.16 4.38
CA ALA A 152 -1.87 -11.23 5.27
C ALA A 152 -1.10 -12.57 5.17
N LYS A 153 -1.68 -13.57 4.49
CA LYS A 153 -1.06 -14.89 4.31
C LYS A 153 0.27 -14.78 3.55
N GLY A 154 1.32 -15.36 4.12
CA GLY A 154 2.68 -15.33 3.58
C GLY A 154 3.47 -14.07 3.90
N ILE A 155 2.88 -13.10 4.61
CA ILE A 155 3.56 -11.90 5.12
C ILE A 155 3.56 -11.93 6.65
N CYS A 156 2.38 -11.75 7.26
CA CYS A 156 2.21 -11.71 8.71
C CYS A 156 1.78 -13.06 9.30
N GLY A 157 1.20 -13.95 8.49
CA GLY A 157 0.76 -15.28 8.93
C GLY A 157 1.23 -16.36 7.97
N TYR A 158 1.88 -17.39 8.51
CA TYR A 158 2.39 -18.54 7.75
C TYR A 158 1.56 -19.78 8.09
N GLY A 159 1.26 -20.62 7.10
CA GLY A 159 0.38 -21.78 7.28
C GLY A 159 0.94 -22.85 8.22
N THR A 160 2.26 -22.90 8.38
CA THR A 160 2.96 -23.77 9.32
C THR A 160 3.99 -22.94 10.07
N THR A 161 3.94 -22.95 11.40
CA THR A 161 4.95 -22.33 12.23
C THR A 161 6.21 -23.19 12.23
N THR A 162 7.29 -22.70 11.62
CA THR A 162 8.58 -23.40 11.52
C THR A 162 9.53 -23.06 12.66
N ALA A 163 9.34 -21.91 13.30
CA ALA A 163 9.99 -21.51 14.56
C ALA A 163 9.09 -20.50 15.29
N ASP A 164 9.33 -20.28 16.58
CA ASP A 164 8.55 -19.32 17.38
C ASP A 164 8.57 -17.90 16.80
N LEU A 165 9.71 -17.49 16.22
CA LEU A 165 9.88 -16.23 15.50
C LEU A 165 8.93 -16.08 14.29
N TRP A 166 8.51 -17.19 13.69
CA TRP A 166 7.67 -17.24 12.48
C TRP A 166 6.21 -17.60 12.79
N ARG A 167 5.78 -17.46 14.05
CA ARG A 167 4.40 -17.71 14.46
C ARG A 167 3.43 -16.75 13.76
N GLY A 168 3.86 -15.52 13.55
CA GLY A 168 3.03 -14.47 12.97
C GLY A 168 2.27 -13.67 14.01
N CYS A 169 1.52 -12.67 13.53
CA CYS A 169 0.66 -11.86 14.39
C CYS A 169 -0.49 -12.74 14.95
N PRO A 170 -0.89 -12.53 16.21
CA PRO A 170 -2.04 -13.21 16.81
C PRO A 170 -3.38 -12.83 16.16
#